data_AF-A0A7J2IPI8-F1
#
_entry.id   AF-A0A7J2IPI8-F1
#
_cell.length_a   1.000
_cell.length_b   1.000
_cell.length_c   1.000
_cell.angle_alpha   90.00
_cell.angle_beta   90.00
_cell.angle_gamma   90.00
#
_symmetry.space_group_name_H-M   'P 1'
#
loop_
_entity.id
_entity.type
_entity.pdbx_description
1 polymer ?
#
loop_
_entity_poly.entity_id
_entity_poly.type
_entity_poly.pdbx_seq_one_letter_code
_entity_poly.pdbx_strand_id
1 'polypeptide(L)'
;MTSVKSKLLEIILDLSNKIEHLSDFILLGDVLPIAKQSFIALFINLGNLLSGLSVASVLNSLKQQPWIFRIYPQILGTRGILAGIFSARTSTSLHLGLIEPSLKRNTSYFYSLGAAMLLLTLAGALVISILFTFSTLNVLLEVHVIIYSTILLVAPLSFFIISAIAFKAFKKGLDPDIL
;
A
#
# COMPACT_ATOMS: atom_id res chain seq x y z
N MET A 1 -62.54 -10.26 11.28
CA MET A 1 -61.14 -10.74 11.42
C MET A 1 -60.19 -10.22 10.34
N THR A 2 -60.67 -9.69 9.21
CA THR A 2 -59.87 -9.17 8.09
C THR A 2 -59.22 -7.79 8.33
N SER A 3 -59.87 -6.90 9.09
CA SER A 3 -59.38 -5.53 9.36
C SER A 3 -58.15 -5.45 10.28
N VAL A 4 -58.03 -6.35 11.26
CA VAL A 4 -56.88 -6.37 12.18
C VAL A 4 -55.61 -6.84 11.45
N LYS A 5 -55.77 -7.81 10.54
CA LYS A 5 -54.68 -8.36 9.74
C LYS A 5 -54.09 -7.33 8.77
N SER A 6 -54.93 -6.47 8.17
CA SER A 6 -54.46 -5.40 7.27
C SER A 6 -53.72 -4.29 8.03
N LYS A 7 -54.22 -3.87 9.20
CA LYS A 7 -53.52 -2.89 10.06
C LYS A 7 -52.17 -3.40 10.55
N LEU A 8 -52.07 -4.68 10.90
CA LEU A 8 -50.80 -5.32 11.25
C LEU A 8 -49.82 -5.32 10.08
N LEU A 9 -50.29 -5.57 8.85
CA LEU A 9 -49.47 -5.53 7.64
C LEU A 9 -48.94 -4.12 7.34
N GLU A 10 -49.78 -3.08 7.48
CA GLU A 10 -49.33 -1.68 7.34
C GLU A 10 -48.27 -1.31 8.37
N ILE A 11 -48.46 -1.70 9.64
CA ILE A 11 -47.49 -1.41 10.71
C ILE A 11 -46.15 -2.12 10.44
N ILE A 12 -46.19 -3.37 9.95
CA ILE A 12 -44.98 -4.13 9.61
C ILE A 12 -44.24 -3.47 8.44
N LEU A 13 -44.96 -3.01 7.41
CA LEU A 13 -44.37 -2.32 6.27
C LEU A 13 -43.77 -0.96 6.67
N ASP A 14 -44.44 -0.18 7.53
CA ASP A 14 -43.89 1.09 8.06
C ASP A 14 -42.64 0.86 8.91
N LEU A 15 -42.63 -0.19 9.75
CA LEU A 15 -41.44 -0.57 10.51
C LEU A 15 -40.28 -1.00 9.60
N SER A 16 -40.57 -1.80 8.57
CA SER A 16 -39.56 -2.25 7.60
C SER A 16 -38.90 -1.05 6.91
N ASN A 17 -39.69 -0.10 6.41
CA ASN A 17 -39.19 1.11 5.77
C ASN A 17 -38.36 1.98 6.73
N LYS A 18 -38.78 2.11 7.99
CA LYS A 18 -37.99 2.83 9.01
C LYS A 18 -36.67 2.14 9.32
N ILE A 19 -36.64 0.80 9.34
CA ILE A 19 -35.42 0.03 9.57
C ILE A 19 -34.46 0.21 8.39
N GLU A 20 -34.94 0.14 7.15
CA GLU A 20 -34.13 0.40 5.95
C GLU A 20 -33.54 1.81 5.96
N HIS A 21 -34.35 2.83 6.24
CA HIS A 21 -33.87 4.21 6.31
C HIS A 21 -32.86 4.42 7.45
N LEU A 22 -33.00 3.70 8.57
CA LEU A 22 -32.04 3.75 9.67
C LEU A 22 -30.73 3.04 9.29
N SER A 23 -30.81 1.90 8.58
CA SER A 23 -29.61 1.22 8.07
C SER A 23 -28.87 2.08 7.05
N ASP A 24 -29.57 2.74 6.14
CA ASP A 24 -28.96 3.64 5.16
C ASP A 24 -28.26 4.82 5.83
N PHE A 25 -28.86 5.38 6.89
CA PHE A 25 -28.26 6.46 7.66
C PHE A 25 -26.99 6.04 8.40
N ILE A 26 -26.97 4.85 9.00
CA ILE A 26 -25.78 4.28 9.67
C ILE A 26 -24.67 4.01 8.65
N LEU A 27 -25.03 3.38 7.53
CA LEU A 27 -24.10 3.09 6.42
C LEU A 27 -23.49 4.38 5.86
N LEU A 28 -24.29 5.43 5.67
CA LEU A 28 -23.79 6.72 5.21
C LEU A 28 -22.82 7.35 6.23
N GLY A 29 -23.08 7.17 7.53
CA GLY A 29 -22.22 7.58 8.63
C GLY A 29 -20.83 6.94 8.58
N ASP A 30 -20.74 5.66 8.19
CA ASP A 30 -19.47 4.94 8.07
C ASP A 30 -18.75 5.22 6.75
N VAL A 31 -19.50 5.40 5.66
CA VAL A 31 -18.93 5.64 4.31
C VAL A 31 -18.28 7.02 4.21
N LEU A 32 -18.82 8.04 4.87
CA LEU A 32 -18.32 9.42 4.74
C LEU A 32 -16.88 9.61 5.27
N PRO A 33 -16.50 9.12 6.46
CA PRO A 33 -15.12 9.14 6.94
C PRO A 33 -14.15 8.37 6.04
N ILE A 34 -14.57 7.20 5.55
CA ILE A 34 -13.76 6.37 4.63
C ILE A 34 -13.52 7.15 3.34
N ALA A 35 -14.57 7.68 2.72
CA ALA A 35 -14.48 8.47 1.49
C ALA A 35 -13.56 9.68 1.66
N LYS A 36 -13.64 10.37 2.81
CA LYS A 36 -12.74 11.48 3.14
C LYS A 36 -11.28 11.04 3.22
N GLN A 37 -10.99 9.93 3.90
CA GLN A 37 -9.63 9.40 4.03
C GLN A 37 -9.08 8.91 2.68
N SER A 38 -9.90 8.21 1.89
CA SER A 38 -9.53 7.79 0.54
C SER A 38 -9.28 8.97 -0.38
N PHE A 39 -10.06 10.06 -0.29
CA PHE A 39 -9.83 11.27 -1.07
C PHE A 39 -8.49 11.92 -0.71
N ILE A 40 -8.13 11.95 0.58
CA ILE A 40 -6.81 12.42 1.03
C ILE A 40 -5.70 11.53 0.46
N ALA A 41 -5.84 10.21 0.53
CA ALA A 41 -4.88 9.25 -0.04
C ALA A 41 -4.69 9.48 -1.56
N LEU A 42 -5.79 9.63 -2.29
CA LEU A 42 -5.77 9.90 -3.74
C LEU A 42 -5.13 11.25 -4.08
N PHE A 43 -5.37 12.27 -3.26
CA PHE A 43 -4.72 13.56 -3.46
C PHE A 43 -3.20 13.47 -3.26
N ILE A 44 -2.74 12.75 -2.24
CA ILE A 44 -1.31 12.49 -2.02
C ILE A 44 -0.72 11.69 -3.19
N ASN A 45 -1.47 10.76 -3.78
CA ASN A 45 -1.05 9.97 -4.92
C ASN A 45 -0.70 10.82 -6.17
N LEU A 46 -1.22 12.05 -6.28
CA LEU A 46 -0.79 13.01 -7.32
C LEU A 46 0.71 13.35 -7.23
N GLY A 47 1.33 13.18 -6.06
CA GLY A 47 2.78 13.31 -5.87
C GLY A 47 3.59 12.38 -6.79
N ASN A 48 3.01 11.28 -7.28
CA ASN A 48 3.66 10.41 -8.25
C ASN A 48 3.97 11.11 -9.58
N LEU A 49 3.28 12.21 -9.91
CA LEU A 49 3.62 13.06 -11.05
C LEU A 49 5.05 13.61 -10.92
N LEU A 50 5.51 13.92 -9.71
CA LEU A 50 6.89 14.37 -9.48
C LEU A 50 7.90 13.27 -9.83
N SER A 51 7.58 12.01 -9.52
CA SER A 51 8.41 10.87 -9.93
C SER A 51 8.46 10.74 -11.46
N GLY A 52 7.33 10.92 -12.14
CA GLY A 52 7.27 10.92 -13.60
C GLY A 52 8.09 12.05 -14.22
N LEU A 53 7.96 13.28 -13.70
CA LEU A 53 8.75 14.44 -14.11
C LEU A 53 10.25 14.23 -13.86
N SER A 54 10.61 13.56 -12.76
CA SER A 54 12.02 13.23 -12.46
C SER A 54 12.62 12.27 -13.48
N VAL A 55 11.83 11.32 -14.00
CA VAL A 55 12.27 10.44 -15.09
C VAL A 55 12.32 11.22 -16.41
N ALA A 56 11.34 12.10 -16.66
CA ALA A 56 11.26 12.90 -17.87
C ALA A 56 12.48 13.85 -18.03
N SER A 57 12.97 14.43 -16.93
CA SER A 57 14.12 15.36 -16.97
C SER A 57 15.42 14.70 -17.43
N VAL A 58 15.60 13.40 -17.18
CA VAL A 58 16.77 12.62 -17.59
C VAL A 58 16.50 11.71 -18.79
N LEU A 59 15.30 11.80 -19.40
CA LEU A 59 14.86 10.87 -20.43
C LEU A 59 15.81 10.79 -21.63
N ASN A 60 16.43 11.92 -22.01
CA ASN A 60 17.39 11.95 -23.11
C ASN A 60 18.64 11.11 -22.81
N SER A 61 19.12 11.10 -21.57
CA SER A 61 20.21 10.23 -21.12
C SER A 61 19.76 8.76 -21.07
N LEU A 62 18.53 8.50 -20.61
CA LEU A 62 17.99 7.13 -20.55
C LEU A 62 17.82 6.50 -21.94
N LYS A 63 17.48 7.28 -22.98
CA LYS A 63 17.40 6.81 -24.37
C LYS A 63 18.71 6.24 -24.90
N GLN A 64 19.85 6.67 -24.36
CA GLN A 64 21.16 6.13 -24.74
C GLN A 64 21.38 4.71 -24.18
N GLN A 65 20.55 4.27 -23.22
CA GLN A 65 20.65 2.98 -22.54
C GLN A 65 19.30 2.24 -22.60
N PRO A 66 18.95 1.61 -23.74
CA PRO A 66 17.62 1.00 -23.95
C PRO A 66 17.25 -0.10 -22.96
N TRP A 67 18.26 -0.73 -22.35
CA TRP A 67 18.05 -1.76 -21.33
C TRP A 67 17.36 -1.23 -20.07
N ILE A 68 17.48 0.07 -19.77
CA ILE A 68 16.84 0.69 -18.60
C ILE A 68 15.32 0.60 -18.69
N PHE A 69 14.74 0.89 -19.86
CA PHE A 69 13.28 0.77 -20.06
C PHE A 69 12.77 -0.65 -19.89
N ARG A 70 13.65 -1.63 -20.11
CA ARG A 70 13.34 -3.04 -20.01
C ARG A 70 13.43 -3.58 -18.58
N ILE A 71 14.14 -2.89 -17.67
CA ILE A 71 14.31 -3.32 -16.26
C ILE A 71 13.55 -2.44 -15.26
N TYR A 72 13.28 -1.19 -15.64
CA TYR A 72 12.56 -0.22 -14.85
C TYR A 72 11.21 -0.73 -14.32
N PRO A 73 10.30 -1.30 -15.15
CA PRO A 73 9.00 -1.76 -14.65
C PRO A 73 9.12 -2.95 -13.69
N GLN A 74 10.12 -3.82 -13.82
CA GLN A 74 10.33 -4.97 -12.93
C GLN A 74 10.77 -4.52 -11.54
N ILE A 75 11.70 -3.55 -11.47
CA ILE A 75 12.14 -2.97 -10.20
C ILE A 75 10.97 -2.23 -9.54
N LEU A 76 10.26 -1.40 -10.31
CA LEU A 76 9.14 -0.61 -9.80
C LEU A 76 7.99 -1.51 -9.31
N GLY A 77 7.63 -2.54 -10.08
CA GLY A 77 6.58 -3.50 -9.72
C GLY A 77 6.93 -4.33 -8.49
N THR A 78 8.15 -4.87 -8.42
CA THR A 78 8.61 -5.64 -7.26
C THR A 78 8.58 -4.78 -6.00
N ARG A 79 9.13 -3.56 -6.06
CA ARG A 79 9.06 -2.61 -4.94
C ARG A 79 7.61 -2.35 -4.51
N GLY A 80 6.71 -2.09 -5.45
CA GLY A 80 5.29 -1.82 -5.18
C GLY A 80 4.61 -2.96 -4.43
N ILE A 81 4.79 -4.19 -4.90
CA ILE A 81 4.23 -5.39 -4.26
C ILE A 81 4.75 -5.54 -2.82
N LEU A 82 6.07 -5.41 -2.63
CA LEU A 82 6.69 -5.59 -1.32
C LEU A 82 6.29 -4.50 -0.32
N ALA A 83 6.22 -3.25 -0.78
CA ALA A 83 5.72 -2.14 0.02
C ALA A 83 4.25 -2.36 0.42
N GLY A 84 3.41 -2.84 -0.51
CA GLY A 84 2.01 -3.15 -0.24
C GLY A 84 1.84 -4.25 0.81
N ILE A 85 2.57 -5.36 0.67
CA ILE A 85 2.58 -6.46 1.66
C ILE A 85 3.01 -5.95 3.04
N PHE A 86 4.09 -5.17 3.09
CA PHE A 86 4.59 -4.61 4.35
C PHE A 86 3.59 -3.65 5.00
N SER A 87 2.95 -2.78 4.22
CA SER A 87 1.94 -1.84 4.72
C SER A 87 0.73 -2.58 5.29
N ALA A 88 0.17 -3.54 4.55
CA ALA A 88 -0.97 -4.34 5.00
C ALA A 88 -0.67 -5.11 6.30
N ARG A 89 0.52 -5.75 6.37
CA ARG A 89 0.94 -6.45 7.59
C ARG A 89 1.15 -5.51 8.76
N THR A 90 1.73 -4.34 8.52
CA THR A 90 1.96 -3.32 9.56
C THR A 90 0.62 -2.83 10.12
N SER A 91 -0.33 -2.48 9.26
CA SER A 91 -1.63 -1.99 9.69
C SER A 91 -2.45 -3.05 10.45
N THR A 92 -2.55 -4.28 9.92
CA THR A 92 -3.20 -5.37 10.65
C THR A 92 -2.55 -5.61 12.02
N SER A 93 -1.22 -5.54 12.08
CA SER A 93 -0.47 -5.78 13.31
C SER A 93 -0.65 -4.65 14.34
N LEU A 94 -0.90 -3.41 13.90
CA LEU A 94 -1.28 -2.28 14.77
C LEU A 94 -2.66 -2.52 15.37
N HIS A 95 -3.65 -2.89 14.55
CA HIS A 95 -5.01 -3.17 15.01
C HIS A 95 -5.10 -4.37 15.95
N LEU A 96 -4.25 -5.39 15.73
CA LEU A 96 -4.14 -6.56 16.62
C LEU A 96 -3.27 -6.31 17.87
N GLY A 97 -2.60 -5.15 17.99
CA GLY A 97 -1.70 -4.86 19.11
C GLY A 97 -0.40 -5.69 19.12
N LEU A 98 0.00 -6.29 17.99
CA LEU A 98 1.24 -7.05 17.85
C LEU A 98 2.48 -6.14 17.72
N ILE A 99 2.27 -4.90 17.27
CA ILE A 99 3.29 -3.85 17.18
C ILE A 99 2.79 -2.57 17.82
N GLU A 100 3.70 -1.80 18.40
CA GLU A 100 3.41 -0.48 18.92
C GLU A 100 3.55 0.56 17.81
N PRO A 101 2.82 1.69 17.86
CA PRO A 101 2.98 2.79 16.90
C PRO A 101 4.26 3.61 17.16
N SER A 102 5.42 2.95 17.23
CA SER A 102 6.73 3.56 17.51
C SER A 102 7.82 2.95 16.64
N LEU A 103 8.66 3.80 16.04
CA LEU A 103 9.84 3.36 15.28
C LEU A 103 10.97 2.84 16.18
N LYS A 104 10.99 3.26 17.45
CA LYS A 104 12.03 2.87 18.42
C LYS A 104 11.41 2.00 19.50
N ARG A 105 12.18 1.01 19.97
CA ARG A 105 11.79 0.12 21.09
C ARG A 105 10.45 -0.59 20.84
N ASN A 106 10.21 -1.01 19.61
CA ASN A 106 9.03 -1.80 19.25
C ASN A 106 9.23 -3.29 19.60
N THR A 107 8.23 -4.11 19.30
CA THR A 107 8.23 -5.56 19.57
C THR A 107 9.24 -6.31 18.69
N SER A 108 9.67 -7.49 19.15
CA SER A 108 10.52 -8.40 18.34
C SER A 108 9.86 -8.72 16.98
N TYR A 109 8.53 -8.84 16.99
CA TYR A 109 7.74 -9.07 15.78
C TYR A 109 7.91 -7.95 14.75
N PHE A 110 7.91 -6.67 15.15
CA PHE A 110 8.16 -5.55 14.23
C PHE A 110 9.53 -5.65 13.54
N TYR A 111 10.59 -5.95 14.30
CA TYR A 111 11.93 -6.11 13.72
C TYR A 111 12.02 -7.34 12.80
N SER A 112 11.34 -8.43 13.15
CA SER A 112 11.26 -9.61 12.28
C SER A 112 10.53 -9.32 10.96
N LEU A 113 9.47 -8.49 11.00
CA LEU A 113 8.73 -8.06 9.82
C LEU A 113 9.61 -7.18 8.91
N GLY A 114 10.37 -6.24 9.50
CA GLY A 114 11.34 -5.43 8.75
C GLY A 114 12.46 -6.26 8.13
N ALA A 115 13.02 -7.21 8.88
CA ALA A 115 14.02 -8.14 8.36
C ALA A 115 13.47 -8.99 7.21
N ALA A 116 12.25 -9.52 7.34
CA ALA A 116 11.58 -10.28 6.29
C ALA A 116 11.35 -9.42 5.03
N MET A 117 10.94 -8.16 5.18
CA MET A 117 10.80 -7.23 4.06
C MET A 117 12.13 -7.02 3.33
N LEU A 118 13.22 -6.77 4.07
CA LEU A 118 14.55 -6.58 3.50
C LEU A 118 15.04 -7.83 2.76
N LEU A 119 14.88 -9.01 3.37
CA LEU A 119 15.25 -10.28 2.76
C LEU A 119 14.44 -10.56 1.49
N LEU A 120 13.12 -10.33 1.52
CA LEU A 120 12.27 -10.53 0.36
C LEU A 120 12.59 -9.54 -0.77
N THR A 121 13.01 -8.33 -0.41
CA THR A 121 13.48 -7.32 -1.36
C THR A 121 14.80 -7.73 -2.03
N LEU A 122 15.73 -8.30 -1.26
CA LEU A 122 16.96 -8.90 -1.79
C LEU A 122 16.69 -10.11 -2.69
N ALA A 123 15.76 -10.99 -2.28
CA ALA A 123 15.32 -12.11 -3.11
C ALA A 123 14.69 -11.64 -4.42
N GLY A 124 13.86 -10.58 -4.36
CA GLY A 124 13.30 -9.93 -5.55
C GLY A 124 14.38 -9.40 -6.48
N ALA A 125 15.43 -8.75 -5.94
CA ALA A 125 16.58 -8.29 -6.73
C ALA A 125 17.28 -9.45 -7.45
N LEU A 126 17.51 -10.55 -6.75
CA LEU A 126 18.09 -11.78 -7.32
C LEU A 126 17.24 -12.31 -8.46
N VAL A 127 15.92 -12.43 -8.26
CA VAL A 127 15.00 -12.91 -9.30
C VAL A 127 15.01 -11.99 -10.52
N ILE A 128 14.91 -10.67 -10.33
CA ILE A 128 14.98 -9.69 -11.43
C ILE A 128 16.29 -9.85 -12.19
N SER A 129 17.41 -9.93 -11.47
CA SER A 129 18.75 -10.05 -12.03
C SER A 129 18.92 -11.32 -12.87
N ILE A 130 18.42 -12.46 -12.38
CA ILE A 130 18.44 -13.75 -13.08
C ILE A 130 17.57 -13.68 -14.34
N LEU A 131 16.32 -13.24 -14.22
CA LEU A 131 15.39 -13.14 -15.36
C LEU A 131 15.91 -12.18 -16.43
N PHE A 132 16.51 -11.07 -16.01
CA PHE A 132 17.09 -10.10 -16.93
C PHE A 132 18.28 -10.71 -17.70
N THR A 133 19.14 -11.47 -17.02
CA THR A 133 20.25 -12.21 -17.63
C THR A 133 19.75 -13.19 -18.69
N PHE A 134 18.75 -14.01 -18.36
CA PHE A 134 18.15 -14.95 -19.31
C PHE A 134 17.53 -14.26 -20.54
N SER A 135 16.89 -13.10 -20.36
CA SER A 135 16.24 -12.38 -21.46
C SER A 135 17.19 -11.70 -22.45
N THR A 136 18.42 -11.38 -22.02
CA THR A 136 19.35 -10.56 -22.82
C THR A 136 20.61 -11.32 -23.23
N LEU A 137 20.90 -12.48 -22.61
CA LEU A 137 22.01 -13.41 -22.85
C LEU A 137 23.43 -12.83 -22.58
N ASN A 138 23.70 -11.57 -22.93
CA ASN A 138 24.95 -10.86 -22.67
C ASN A 138 24.68 -9.62 -21.82
N VAL A 139 24.66 -9.78 -20.50
CA VAL A 139 24.43 -8.67 -19.57
C VAL A 139 25.76 -8.23 -18.95
N LEU A 140 26.02 -6.92 -18.99
CA LEU A 140 27.18 -6.32 -18.33
C LEU A 140 27.00 -6.39 -16.80
N LEU A 141 28.09 -6.68 -16.09
CA LEU A 141 28.11 -6.73 -14.62
C LEU A 141 27.56 -5.44 -13.97
N GLU A 142 27.78 -4.29 -14.63
CA GLU A 142 27.27 -2.98 -14.22
C GLU A 142 25.75 -2.97 -14.02
N VAL A 143 24.99 -3.69 -14.86
CA VAL A 143 23.53 -3.76 -14.75
C VAL A 143 23.12 -4.44 -13.45
N HIS A 144 23.77 -5.54 -13.09
CA HIS A 144 23.53 -6.23 -11.82
C HIS A 144 23.84 -5.32 -10.63
N VAL A 145 24.99 -4.64 -10.67
CA VAL A 145 25.38 -3.68 -9.62
C VAL A 145 24.32 -2.58 -9.47
N ILE A 146 23.79 -2.05 -10.58
CA ILE A 146 22.73 -1.04 -10.56
C ILE A 146 21.43 -1.59 -9.94
N ILE A 147 21.02 -2.82 -10.27
CA ILE A 147 19.84 -3.46 -9.67
C ILE A 147 20.00 -3.56 -8.15
N TYR A 148 21.10 -4.18 -7.69
CA TYR A 148 21.31 -4.42 -6.26
C TYR A 148 21.48 -3.12 -5.49
N SER A 149 22.26 -2.16 -6.01
CA SER A 149 22.48 -0.87 -5.33
C SER A 149 21.19 -0.07 -5.22
N THR A 150 20.37 -0.02 -6.28
CA THR A 150 19.07 0.67 -6.26
C THR A 150 18.15 0.06 -5.22
N ILE A 151 18.07 -1.28 -5.19
CA ILE A 151 17.16 -2.00 -4.29
C ILE A 151 17.62 -1.88 -2.83
N LEU A 152 18.92 -2.04 -2.57
CA LEU A 152 19.53 -1.88 -1.25
C LEU A 152 19.34 -0.48 -0.67
N LEU A 153 19.36 0.56 -1.52
CA LEU A 153 19.13 1.93 -1.10
C LEU A 153 17.66 2.18 -0.75
N VAL A 154 16.73 1.68 -1.58
CA VAL A 154 15.30 1.99 -1.48
C VAL A 154 14.60 1.19 -0.38
N ALA A 155 15.03 -0.06 -0.11
CA ALA A 155 14.32 -0.94 0.81
C ALA A 155 14.29 -0.42 2.26
N PRO A 156 15.42 -0.02 2.88
CA PRO A 156 15.42 0.55 4.24
C PRO A 156 14.61 1.84 4.30
N LEU A 157 14.75 2.71 3.29
CA LEU A 157 14.00 3.96 3.23
C LEU A 157 12.50 3.72 3.18
N SER A 158 12.05 2.75 2.37
CA SER A 158 10.64 2.36 2.27
C SER A 158 10.13 1.82 3.60
N PHE A 159 10.89 0.94 4.27
CA PHE A 159 10.56 0.43 5.60
C PHE A 159 10.32 1.56 6.60
N PHE A 160 11.24 2.54 6.66
CA PHE A 160 11.11 3.68 7.57
C PHE A 160 9.92 4.57 7.23
N ILE A 161 9.73 4.92 5.96
CA ILE A 161 8.66 5.83 5.53
C ILE A 161 7.29 5.19 5.78
N ILE A 162 7.08 3.93 5.35
CA ILE A 162 5.80 3.23 5.53
C ILE A 162 5.47 3.12 7.02
N SER A 163 6.41 2.67 7.84
CA SER A 163 6.21 2.56 9.28
C SER A 163 5.91 3.91 9.92
N ALA A 164 6.62 4.97 9.53
CA ALA A 164 6.40 6.32 10.07
C ALA A 164 5.01 6.86 9.74
N ILE A 165 4.55 6.67 8.50
CA ILE A 165 3.22 7.08 8.05
C ILE A 165 2.15 6.29 8.81
N ALA A 166 2.25 4.95 8.83
CA ALA A 166 1.30 4.08 9.51
C ALA A 166 1.18 4.41 11.00
N PHE A 167 2.30 4.58 11.70
CA PHE A 167 2.30 4.91 13.13
C PHE A 167 1.73 6.30 13.42
N LYS A 168 1.99 7.27 12.53
CA LYS A 168 1.46 8.64 12.67
C LYS A 168 -0.04 8.69 12.36
N ALA A 169 -0.51 7.93 11.38
CA ALA A 169 -1.93 7.78 11.05
C ALA A 169 -2.67 7.15 12.23
N PHE A 170 -2.17 6.00 12.72
CA PHE A 170 -2.76 5.28 13.85
C PHE A 170 -2.84 6.14 15.12
N LYS A 171 -1.77 6.88 15.46
CA LYS A 171 -1.78 7.82 16.61
C LYS A 171 -2.79 8.96 16.48
N LYS A 172 -3.17 9.32 15.25
CA LYS A 172 -4.15 10.38 14.98
C LYS A 172 -5.59 9.84 14.91
N GLY A 173 -5.79 8.53 15.14
CA GLY A 173 -7.10 7.89 14.96
C GLY A 173 -7.53 7.79 13.50
N LEU A 174 -6.60 7.94 12.56
CA LEU A 174 -6.82 7.65 11.15
C LEU A 174 -6.57 6.17 10.91
N ASP A 175 -7.20 5.61 9.87
CA ASP A 175 -7.03 4.22 9.50
C ASP A 175 -5.79 4.06 8.60
N PRO A 176 -4.70 3.43 9.10
CA PRO A 176 -3.51 3.16 8.29
C PRO A 176 -3.75 2.11 7.19
N ASP A 177 -4.89 1.42 7.14
CA ASP A 177 -5.25 0.57 5.99
C ASP A 177 -5.68 1.40 4.77
N ILE A 178 -6.16 2.63 4.98
CA ILE A 178 -6.64 3.52 3.90
C ILE A 178 -5.52 4.45 3.38
N LEU A 179 -4.57 4.83 4.24
CA LEU A 179 -3.55 5.86 3.98
C LEU A 179 -2.16 5.29 3.72
#